data_AF-A0A382K9G6-F1
#
_entry.id   AF-A0A382K9G6-F1
#
_cell.length_a   1.000
_cell.length_b   1.000
_cell.length_c   1.000
_cell.angle_alpha   90.00
_cell.angle_beta   90.00
_cell.angle_gamma   90.00
#
_symmetry.space_group_name_H-M   'P 1'
#
loop_
_entity.id
_entity.type
_entity.pdbx_description
1 polymer ?
#
loop_
_entity_poly.entity_id
_entity_poly.type
_entity_poly.pdbx_seq_one_letter_code
_entity_poly.pdbx_strand_id
1 'polypeptide(L)'
;NNIAIHHLSMLKGSEMETEEERIEHSLETKFRVFAGCLGNYMIGGKNAPIAEIEETVIQTNTMSSLDYFYLRITALLVKIFIDGDTYKSIIQILRRLDIKSIDVLLEIQDNAINKSPRLKSYMRDYIEAAKAKLFDTEDELEKTLSSPEATEEFLDSELGQNELLNFRARAVLDYADECDMVLKLAVTTILKKKGIWSDELSEYFNEAFRFCNYRRFNSAQMEAVEANFSFDFVKGDSVGFEIDPEEIRRDVKIRFYYGEEKNTFQKHLEWHGDSTYAQWGKFIQKMNWIRMRKRIGYVGARN
;
A
#
# COMPACT_ATOMS: atom_id res chain seq x y z
N ASN A 1 3.31 -6.83 9.63
CA ASN A 1 1.93 -6.31 9.67
C ASN A 1 1.22 -6.62 8.34
N ASN A 2 -0.04 -7.06 8.33
CA ASN A 2 -0.87 -7.14 7.11
C ASN A 2 -2.18 -6.40 7.40
N ILE A 3 -2.40 -5.27 6.74
CA ILE A 3 -3.55 -4.38 7.00
C ILE A 3 -4.58 -4.55 5.90
N ALA A 4 -5.77 -5.07 6.20
CA ALA A 4 -6.89 -5.03 5.26
C ALA A 4 -7.62 -3.68 5.39
N ILE A 5 -7.85 -3.01 4.26
CA ILE A 5 -8.61 -1.75 4.20
C ILE A 5 -9.75 -1.98 3.22
N HIS A 6 -10.97 -1.77 3.69
CA HIS A 6 -12.20 -1.95 2.92
C HIS A 6 -12.91 -0.62 2.76
N HIS A 7 -13.75 -0.55 1.73
CA HIS A 7 -14.73 0.53 1.62
C HIS A 7 -15.84 0.28 2.64
N LEU A 8 -16.61 1.32 2.96
CA LEU A 8 -17.83 1.15 3.72
C LEU A 8 -18.93 0.69 2.75
N SER A 9 -19.03 -0.62 2.54
CA SER A 9 -20.04 -1.22 1.68
C SER A 9 -21.35 -1.41 2.45
N MET A 10 -22.47 -1.06 1.81
CA MET A 10 -23.82 -1.29 2.32
C MET A 10 -24.15 -2.78 2.16
N LEU A 11 -24.21 -3.49 3.28
CA LEU A 11 -24.55 -4.90 3.29
C LEU A 11 -26.06 -5.06 3.43
N LYS A 12 -26.69 -5.78 2.49
CA LYS A 12 -28.14 -6.07 2.54
C LYS A 12 -28.50 -6.79 3.85
N GLY A 13 -29.52 -6.29 4.54
CA GLY A 13 -29.94 -6.80 5.85
C GLY A 13 -29.07 -6.36 7.04
N SER A 14 -28.11 -5.45 6.85
CA SER A 14 -27.41 -4.80 7.95
C SER A 14 -28.20 -3.61 8.51
N GLU A 15 -27.92 -3.22 9.75
CA GLU A 15 -28.56 -2.07 10.41
C GLU A 15 -28.42 -0.78 9.58
N MET A 16 -27.23 -0.53 9.02
CA MET A 16 -26.97 0.64 8.17
C MET A 16 -27.87 0.69 6.91
N GLU A 17 -28.40 -0.45 6.46
CA GLU A 17 -29.28 -0.49 5.28
C GLU A 17 -30.70 0.03 5.59
N THR A 18 -31.08 0.11 6.87
CA THR A 18 -32.40 0.58 7.29
C THR A 18 -32.62 2.04 6.84
N GLU A 19 -33.88 2.36 6.55
CA GLU A 19 -34.28 3.72 6.17
C GLU A 19 -33.94 4.73 7.28
N GLU A 20 -34.09 4.32 8.55
CA GLU A 20 -33.79 5.12 9.73
C GLU A 20 -32.32 5.55 9.77
N GLU A 21 -31.37 4.59 9.65
CA GLU A 21 -29.93 4.85 9.64
C GLU A 21 -29.48 5.67 8.43
N ARG A 22 -30.04 5.37 7.24
CA ARG A 22 -29.73 6.13 6.02
C ARG A 22 -30.11 7.61 6.16
N ILE A 23 -31.27 7.90 6.77
CA ILE A 23 -31.74 9.26 7.02
C ILE A 23 -30.90 9.93 8.12
N GLU A 24 -30.69 9.25 9.25
CA GLU A 24 -29.96 9.79 10.40
C GLU A 24 -28.54 10.24 10.01
N HIS A 25 -27.84 9.40 9.26
CA HIS A 25 -26.47 9.68 8.83
C HIS A 25 -26.35 10.36 7.47
N SER A 26 -27.48 10.61 6.80
CA SER A 26 -27.53 11.20 5.45
C SER A 26 -26.57 10.47 4.49
N LEU A 27 -26.71 9.14 4.43
CA LEU A 27 -25.82 8.27 3.67
C LEU A 27 -26.00 8.49 2.17
N GLU A 28 -24.94 8.97 1.52
CA GLU A 28 -24.87 9.13 0.07
C GLU A 28 -23.96 8.04 -0.50
N THR A 29 -24.47 7.28 -1.47
CA THR A 29 -23.84 6.06 -1.96
C THR A 29 -23.59 6.09 -3.46
N LYS A 30 -22.74 5.15 -3.91
CA LYS A 30 -22.45 4.86 -5.33
C LYS A 30 -22.37 3.36 -5.51
N PHE A 31 -22.49 2.91 -6.76
CA PHE A 31 -22.42 1.49 -7.12
C PHE A 31 -21.08 1.19 -7.78
N ARG A 32 -20.52 0.01 -7.50
CA ARG A 32 -19.29 -0.46 -8.14
C ARG A 32 -19.25 -1.98 -8.18
N VAL A 33 -18.43 -2.51 -9.09
CA VAL A 33 -18.11 -3.94 -9.11
C VAL A 33 -17.21 -4.29 -7.94
N PHE A 34 -17.57 -5.32 -7.18
CA PHE A 34 -16.71 -5.87 -6.14
C PHE A 34 -15.45 -6.45 -6.77
N ALA A 35 -14.29 -5.99 -6.32
CA ALA A 35 -13.02 -6.29 -6.99
C ALA A 35 -12.74 -7.80 -7.04
N GLY A 36 -12.63 -8.33 -8.27
CA GLY A 36 -12.38 -9.76 -8.51
C GLY A 36 -13.63 -10.63 -8.59
N CYS A 37 -14.84 -10.06 -8.49
CA CYS A 37 -16.12 -10.75 -8.62
C CYS A 37 -16.86 -10.34 -9.91
N LEU A 38 -16.16 -10.41 -11.05
CA LEU A 38 -16.72 -10.16 -12.39
C LEU A 38 -16.18 -11.21 -13.36
N GLY A 39 -17.06 -11.76 -14.20
CA GLY A 39 -16.64 -12.73 -15.22
C GLY A 39 -17.77 -13.21 -16.11
N ASN A 40 -17.37 -13.88 -17.19
CA ASN A 40 -18.27 -14.57 -18.12
C ASN A 40 -18.35 -16.06 -17.76
N TYR A 41 -19.57 -16.58 -17.59
CA TYR A 41 -19.82 -17.95 -17.16
C TYR A 41 -20.79 -18.68 -18.09
N MET A 42 -20.49 -19.93 -18.40
CA MET A 42 -21.39 -20.81 -19.16
C MET A 42 -22.51 -21.34 -18.25
N ILE A 43 -23.70 -20.75 -18.36
CA ILE A 43 -24.89 -21.11 -17.56
C ILE A 43 -25.99 -21.54 -18.53
N GLY A 44 -26.45 -22.80 -18.41
CA GLY A 44 -27.52 -23.33 -19.27
C GLY A 44 -27.20 -23.29 -20.76
N GLY A 45 -25.92 -23.43 -21.13
CA GLY A 45 -25.46 -23.37 -22.52
C GLY A 45 -25.31 -21.95 -23.10
N LYS A 46 -25.52 -20.91 -22.29
CA LYS A 46 -25.32 -19.50 -22.68
C LYS A 46 -24.12 -18.94 -21.92
N ASN A 47 -23.31 -18.15 -22.60
CA ASN A 47 -22.29 -17.34 -21.94
C ASN A 47 -22.98 -16.13 -21.31
N ALA A 48 -22.93 -16.03 -19.99
CA ALA A 48 -23.62 -15.01 -19.21
C ALA A 48 -22.60 -14.17 -18.44
N PRO A 49 -22.63 -12.82 -18.56
CA PRO A 49 -21.86 -11.95 -17.70
C PRO A 49 -22.45 -11.98 -16.29
N ILE A 50 -21.60 -12.15 -15.28
CA ILE A 50 -21.98 -12.17 -13.87
C ILE A 50 -21.04 -11.25 -13.11
N ALA A 51 -21.62 -10.34 -12.34
CA ALA A 51 -20.91 -9.38 -11.51
C ALA A 51 -21.53 -9.34 -10.11
N GLU A 52 -20.69 -9.24 -9.09
CA GLU A 52 -21.13 -8.80 -7.77
C GLU A 52 -21.04 -7.28 -7.71
N ILE A 53 -22.19 -6.61 -7.58
CA ILE A 53 -22.28 -5.16 -7.44
C ILE A 53 -22.42 -4.82 -5.96
N GLU A 54 -21.57 -3.92 -5.48
CA GLU A 54 -21.65 -3.36 -4.13
C GLU A 54 -22.11 -1.90 -4.18
N GLU A 55 -22.98 -1.54 -3.24
CA GLU A 55 -23.29 -0.15 -2.92
C GLU A 55 -22.28 0.32 -1.85
N THR A 56 -21.56 1.41 -2.12
CA THR A 56 -20.52 1.95 -1.23
C THR A 56 -20.88 3.36 -0.76
N VAL A 57 -20.71 3.63 0.53
CA VAL A 57 -20.94 4.95 1.11
C VAL A 57 -19.77 5.86 0.78
N ILE A 58 -20.06 6.98 0.12
CA ILE A 58 -19.06 7.99 -0.26
C ILE A 58 -19.21 9.29 0.51
N GLN A 59 -20.32 9.49 1.22
CA GLN A 59 -20.57 10.70 2.00
C GLN A 59 -21.60 10.42 3.10
N THR A 60 -21.47 11.16 4.20
CA THR A 60 -22.38 11.18 5.35
C THR A 60 -22.60 12.63 5.79
N ASN A 61 -23.45 12.85 6.80
CA ASN A 61 -23.62 14.14 7.46
C ASN A 61 -22.35 14.70 8.13
N THR A 62 -21.30 13.88 8.30
CA THR A 62 -20.03 14.25 8.94
C THR A 62 -18.79 14.06 8.06
N MET A 63 -18.95 13.47 6.87
CA MET A 63 -17.88 13.21 5.92
C MET A 63 -18.35 13.57 4.51
N SER A 64 -17.68 14.54 3.87
CA SER A 64 -18.00 14.89 2.48
C SER A 64 -17.43 13.87 1.48
N SER A 65 -17.92 13.89 0.24
CA SER A 65 -17.31 13.11 -0.85
C SER A 65 -15.85 13.49 -1.13
N LEU A 66 -15.43 14.72 -0.84
CA LEU A 66 -14.02 15.11 -0.91
C LEU A 66 -13.19 14.44 0.19
N ASP A 67 -13.73 14.34 1.40
CA ASP A 67 -13.08 13.64 2.51
C ASP A 67 -12.94 12.14 2.22
N TYR A 68 -13.94 11.53 1.56
CA TYR A 68 -13.82 10.16 1.09
C TYR A 68 -12.58 9.97 0.19
N PHE A 69 -12.40 10.81 -0.83
CA PHE A 69 -11.21 10.71 -1.70
C PHE A 69 -9.91 11.09 -0.98
N TYR A 70 -9.96 12.00 0.00
CA TYR A 70 -8.83 12.25 0.87
C TYR A 70 -8.41 10.98 1.63
N LEU A 71 -9.37 10.28 2.24
CA LEU A 71 -9.13 9.02 2.95
C LEU A 71 -8.66 7.90 2.03
N ARG A 72 -9.09 7.89 0.76
CA ARG A 72 -8.59 6.96 -0.25
C ARG A 72 -7.08 7.12 -0.45
N ILE A 73 -6.57 8.35 -0.55
CA ILE A 73 -5.11 8.59 -0.62
C ILE A 73 -4.45 8.08 0.66
N THR A 74 -5.01 8.38 1.83
CA THR A 74 -4.48 7.89 3.11
C THR A 74 -4.40 6.35 3.14
N ALA A 75 -5.43 5.65 2.64
CA ALA A 75 -5.42 4.19 2.54
C ALA A 75 -4.29 3.65 1.65
N LEU A 76 -4.03 4.30 0.52
CA LEU A 76 -2.88 3.98 -0.35
C LEU A 76 -1.55 4.25 0.37
N LEU A 77 -1.43 5.36 1.11
CA LEU A 77 -0.23 5.67 1.90
C LEU A 77 -0.01 4.65 3.02
N VAL A 78 -1.06 4.17 3.70
CA VAL A 78 -0.96 3.05 4.66
C VAL A 78 -0.40 1.82 3.95
N LYS A 79 -0.90 1.50 2.75
CA LYS A 79 -0.43 0.35 1.96
C LYS A 79 1.04 0.46 1.51
N ILE A 80 1.52 1.67 1.26
CA ILE A 80 2.91 1.91 0.84
C ILE A 80 3.86 1.92 2.04
N PHE A 81 3.54 2.68 3.09
CA PHE A 81 4.48 3.02 4.15
C PHE A 81 4.38 2.16 5.42
N ILE A 82 3.19 1.64 5.72
CA ILE A 82 2.92 0.92 6.97
C ILE A 82 2.72 -0.58 6.72
N ASP A 83 1.92 -0.92 5.73
CA ASP A 83 1.55 -2.31 5.45
C ASP A 83 2.79 -3.12 5.07
N GLY A 84 2.88 -4.29 5.66
CA GLY A 84 4.00 -5.19 5.45
C GLY A 84 5.32 -4.76 6.09
N ASP A 85 5.38 -3.65 6.86
CA ASP A 85 6.51 -3.18 7.67
C ASP A 85 7.73 -2.63 6.89
N THR A 86 7.57 -2.13 5.65
CA THR A 86 8.71 -1.72 4.76
C THR A 86 9.69 -0.77 5.44
N TYR A 87 9.17 0.16 6.21
CA TYR A 87 9.94 1.19 6.91
C TYR A 87 9.99 0.98 8.43
N LYS A 88 9.97 -0.27 8.90
CA LYS A 88 9.88 -0.60 10.34
C LYS A 88 10.95 0.09 11.18
N SER A 89 12.20 0.12 10.72
CA SER A 89 13.31 0.79 11.42
C SER A 89 13.09 2.29 11.58
N ILE A 90 12.32 2.92 10.70
CA ILE A 90 11.99 4.35 10.78
C ILE A 90 10.76 4.54 11.67
N ILE A 91 9.67 3.83 11.35
CA ILE A 91 8.37 4.01 12.03
C ILE A 91 8.43 3.68 13.52
N GLN A 92 9.23 2.69 13.93
CA GLN A 92 9.33 2.34 15.35
C GLN A 92 10.11 3.36 16.17
N ILE A 93 11.16 3.97 15.61
CA ILE A 93 11.85 5.07 16.27
C ILE A 93 10.92 6.28 16.42
N LEU A 94 10.12 6.60 15.40
CA LEU A 94 9.12 7.67 15.51
C LEU A 94 8.09 7.38 16.60
N ARG A 95 7.62 6.14 16.72
CA ARG A 95 6.70 5.74 17.79
C ARG A 95 7.32 5.88 19.19
N ARG A 96 8.60 5.53 19.36
CA ARG A 96 9.33 5.76 20.61
C ARG A 96 9.41 7.24 20.98
N LEU A 97 9.44 8.12 19.98
CA LEU A 97 9.40 9.58 20.14
C LEU A 97 7.99 10.16 20.24
N ASP A 98 6.98 9.32 20.51
CA ASP A 98 5.56 9.69 20.58
C ASP A 98 5.07 10.44 19.32
N ILE A 99 5.47 9.93 18.16
CA ILE A 99 4.98 10.36 16.84
C ILE A 99 4.14 9.22 16.26
N LYS A 100 2.85 9.48 16.04
CA LYS A 100 1.94 8.47 15.51
C LYS A 100 2.20 8.28 14.03
N SER A 101 2.05 7.04 13.56
CA SER A 101 2.19 6.73 12.13
C SER A 101 1.22 7.57 11.27
N ILE A 102 0.00 7.83 11.76
CA ILE A 102 -0.98 8.64 11.04
C ILE A 102 -0.51 10.08 10.83
N ASP A 103 0.15 10.69 11.83
CA ASP A 103 0.68 12.06 11.72
C ASP A 103 1.73 12.15 10.59
N VAL A 104 2.54 11.10 10.43
CA VAL A 104 3.50 10.99 9.33
C VAL A 104 2.79 10.90 7.99
N LEU A 105 1.74 10.08 7.88
CA LEU A 105 0.99 9.94 6.62
C LEU A 105 0.27 11.24 6.24
N LEU A 106 -0.30 11.95 7.20
CA LEU A 106 -0.94 13.26 6.98
C LEU A 106 0.10 14.30 6.54
N GLU A 107 1.27 14.36 7.19
CA GLU A 107 2.35 15.26 6.75
C GLU A 107 2.84 14.90 5.34
N ILE A 108 2.86 13.62 4.97
CA ILE A 108 3.15 13.21 3.59
C ILE A 108 2.06 13.74 2.64
N GLN A 109 0.81 13.44 2.92
CA GLN A 109 -0.35 13.74 2.09
C GLN A 109 -0.52 15.24 1.86
N ASP A 110 -0.49 16.01 2.94
CA ASP A 110 -0.83 17.43 2.91
C ASP A 110 0.34 18.30 2.45
N ASN A 111 1.58 17.88 2.75
CA ASN A 111 2.76 18.72 2.56
C ASN A 111 3.84 18.06 1.69
N ALA A 112 4.36 16.89 2.07
CA ALA A 112 5.57 16.36 1.43
C ALA A 112 5.35 15.96 -0.03
N ILE A 113 4.16 15.43 -0.38
CA ILE A 113 3.79 15.09 -1.77
C ILE A 113 3.87 16.32 -2.68
N ASN A 114 3.57 17.52 -2.18
CA ASN A 114 3.67 18.75 -2.97
C ASN A 114 5.11 19.10 -3.39
N LYS A 115 6.12 18.44 -2.80
CA LYS A 115 7.52 18.57 -3.19
C LYS A 115 7.94 17.59 -4.29
N SER A 116 7.08 16.63 -4.67
CA SER A 116 7.29 15.71 -5.79
C SER A 116 6.17 15.85 -6.83
N PRO A 117 6.38 16.60 -7.92
CA PRO A 117 5.38 16.72 -8.99
C PRO A 117 4.97 15.35 -9.57
N ARG A 118 5.92 14.42 -9.67
CA ARG A 118 5.68 13.06 -10.18
C ARG A 118 4.75 12.27 -9.26
N LEU A 119 5.05 12.24 -7.96
CA LEU A 119 4.20 11.52 -6.99
C LEU A 119 2.83 12.21 -6.81
N LYS A 120 2.77 13.54 -6.90
CA LYS A 120 1.52 14.30 -6.90
C LYS A 120 0.64 13.94 -8.09
N SER A 121 1.21 13.79 -9.29
CA SER A 121 0.46 13.31 -10.45
C SER A 121 -0.03 11.88 -10.23
N TYR A 122 0.83 11.00 -9.73
CA TYR A 122 0.46 9.62 -9.41
C TYR A 122 -0.72 9.52 -8.42
N MET A 123 -0.78 10.36 -7.38
CA MET A 123 -1.93 10.39 -6.46
C MET A 123 -3.21 10.89 -7.13
N ARG A 124 -3.09 11.81 -8.11
CA ARG A 124 -4.23 12.26 -8.90
C ARG A 124 -4.75 11.14 -9.78
N ASP A 125 -3.88 10.45 -10.50
CA ASP A 125 -4.24 9.28 -11.32
C ASP A 125 -4.99 8.24 -10.48
N TYR A 126 -4.54 8.00 -9.24
CA TYR A 126 -5.21 7.09 -8.31
C TYR A 126 -6.65 7.51 -7.99
N ILE A 127 -6.86 8.79 -7.73
CA ILE A 127 -8.20 9.33 -7.44
C ILE A 127 -9.10 9.28 -8.67
N GLU A 128 -8.59 9.61 -9.85
CA GLU A 128 -9.38 9.50 -11.08
C GLU A 128 -9.75 8.04 -11.38
N ALA A 129 -8.82 7.10 -11.20
CA ALA A 129 -9.11 5.67 -11.31
C ALA A 129 -10.13 5.19 -10.25
N ALA A 130 -10.12 5.76 -9.04
CA ALA A 130 -11.10 5.45 -8.01
C ALA A 130 -12.49 6.01 -8.34
N LYS A 131 -12.57 7.25 -8.87
CA LYS A 131 -13.82 7.89 -9.30
C LYS A 131 -14.48 7.16 -10.46
N ALA A 132 -13.68 6.77 -11.47
CA ALA A 132 -14.18 6.12 -12.67
C ALA A 132 -14.88 4.77 -12.41
N LYS A 133 -14.74 4.22 -11.19
CA LYS A 133 -15.38 2.97 -10.75
C LYS A 133 -16.67 3.18 -9.98
N LEU A 134 -17.06 4.42 -9.72
CA LEU A 134 -18.25 4.76 -8.94
C LEU A 134 -19.35 5.21 -9.91
N PHE A 135 -20.42 4.42 -9.96
CA PHE A 135 -21.61 4.66 -10.78
C PHE A 135 -22.72 5.25 -9.93
N ASP A 136 -23.57 6.07 -10.52
CA ASP A 136 -24.64 6.76 -9.79
C ASP A 136 -25.78 5.80 -9.45
N THR A 137 -26.00 4.78 -10.26
CA THR A 137 -27.07 3.78 -10.08
C THR A 137 -26.59 2.36 -10.41
N GLU A 138 -27.22 1.36 -9.81
CA GLU A 138 -27.00 -0.06 -10.15
C GLU A 138 -27.31 -0.34 -11.63
N ASP A 139 -28.45 0.17 -12.13
CA ASP A 139 -28.87 0.03 -13.53
C ASP A 139 -27.83 0.57 -14.54
N GLU A 140 -27.18 1.69 -14.23
CA GLU A 140 -26.12 2.25 -15.07
C GLU A 140 -24.92 1.30 -15.18
N LEU A 141 -24.52 0.71 -14.04
CA LEU A 141 -23.45 -0.27 -13.99
C LEU A 141 -23.83 -1.56 -14.70
N GLU A 142 -25.03 -2.08 -14.46
CA GLU A 142 -25.54 -3.28 -15.15
C GLU A 142 -25.57 -3.10 -16.68
N LYS A 143 -25.99 -1.92 -17.15
CA LYS A 143 -25.96 -1.59 -18.58
C LYS A 143 -24.54 -1.58 -19.14
N THR A 144 -23.57 -1.11 -18.36
CA THR A 144 -22.15 -1.15 -18.72
C THR A 144 -21.62 -2.59 -18.83
N LEU A 145 -22.22 -3.53 -18.10
CA LEU A 145 -21.87 -4.96 -18.08
C LEU A 145 -22.87 -5.83 -18.87
N SER A 146 -23.60 -5.22 -19.82
CA SER A 146 -24.78 -5.84 -20.45
C SER A 146 -24.51 -7.02 -21.39
N SER A 147 -23.24 -7.25 -21.77
CA SER A 147 -22.86 -8.38 -22.61
C SER A 147 -21.53 -9.01 -22.19
N PRO A 148 -21.25 -10.24 -22.64
CA PRO A 148 -19.94 -10.87 -22.44
C PRO A 148 -18.78 -10.03 -22.96
N GLU A 149 -18.93 -9.41 -24.12
CA GLU A 149 -17.91 -8.56 -24.74
C GLU A 149 -17.66 -7.29 -23.92
N ALA A 150 -18.73 -6.64 -23.44
CA ALA A 150 -18.61 -5.47 -22.58
C ALA A 150 -17.94 -5.81 -21.24
N THR A 151 -18.23 -7.00 -20.70
CA THR A 151 -17.59 -7.52 -19.49
C THR A 151 -16.10 -7.80 -19.70
N GLU A 152 -15.73 -8.38 -20.84
CA GLU A 152 -14.32 -8.59 -21.21
C GLU A 152 -13.58 -7.26 -21.36
N GLU A 153 -14.16 -6.28 -22.06
CA GLU A 153 -13.60 -4.94 -22.18
C GLU A 153 -13.43 -4.27 -20.81
N PHE A 154 -14.42 -4.40 -19.93
CA PHE A 154 -14.36 -3.88 -18.56
C PHE A 154 -13.24 -4.54 -17.75
N LEU A 155 -13.10 -5.86 -17.84
CA LEU A 155 -12.05 -6.65 -17.15
C LEU A 155 -10.65 -6.30 -17.63
N ASP A 156 -10.48 -6.09 -18.94
CA ASP A 156 -9.20 -5.74 -19.55
C ASP A 156 -8.82 -4.28 -19.28
N SER A 157 -9.82 -3.41 -19.05
CA SER A 157 -9.60 -2.02 -18.64
C SER A 157 -9.10 -1.88 -17.19
N GLU A 158 -8.69 -0.67 -16.80
CA GLU A 158 -8.34 -0.37 -15.40
C GLU A 158 -9.53 -0.45 -14.44
N LEU A 159 -10.77 -0.40 -14.96
CA LEU A 159 -12.00 -0.44 -14.18
C LEU A 159 -12.19 -1.79 -13.47
N GLY A 160 -11.98 -2.90 -14.19
CA GLY A 160 -12.09 -4.26 -13.66
C GLY A 160 -10.96 -4.69 -12.73
N GLN A 161 -9.87 -3.91 -12.66
CA GLN A 161 -8.71 -4.26 -11.84
C GLN A 161 -8.88 -3.79 -10.39
N ASN A 162 -8.02 -4.22 -9.46
CA ASN A 162 -8.02 -3.67 -8.10
C ASN A 162 -7.12 -2.44 -8.04
N GLU A 163 -7.70 -1.24 -8.03
CA GLU A 163 -6.95 0.01 -8.14
C GLU A 163 -6.00 0.22 -6.94
N LEU A 164 -6.42 -0.13 -5.72
CA LEU A 164 -5.54 0.02 -4.55
C LEU A 164 -4.30 -0.88 -4.67
N LEU A 165 -4.46 -2.13 -5.12
CA LEU A 165 -3.35 -3.05 -5.31
C LEU A 165 -2.44 -2.64 -6.47
N ASN A 166 -3.03 -2.24 -7.59
CA ASN A 166 -2.29 -1.80 -8.77
C ASN A 166 -1.44 -0.57 -8.47
N PHE A 167 -2.03 0.41 -7.81
CA PHE A 167 -1.31 1.63 -7.45
C PHE A 167 -0.24 1.32 -6.40
N ARG A 168 -0.50 0.45 -5.42
CA ARG A 168 0.57 -0.02 -4.51
C ARG A 168 1.72 -0.68 -5.28
N ALA A 169 1.44 -1.55 -6.24
CA ALA A 169 2.46 -2.19 -7.06
C ALA A 169 3.28 -1.15 -7.84
N ARG A 170 2.60 -0.21 -8.52
CA ARG A 170 3.24 0.90 -9.23
C ARG A 170 4.12 1.75 -8.31
N ALA A 171 3.68 2.02 -7.08
CA ALA A 171 4.48 2.76 -6.11
C ALA A 171 5.79 2.05 -5.76
N VAL A 172 5.73 0.73 -5.55
CA VAL A 172 6.92 -0.07 -5.20
C VAL A 172 7.89 -0.19 -6.38
N LEU A 173 7.38 -0.37 -7.60
CA LEU A 173 8.21 -0.64 -8.76
C LEU A 173 8.84 0.63 -9.33
N ASP A 174 8.06 1.71 -9.46
CA ASP A 174 8.48 2.86 -10.26
C ASP A 174 8.62 4.17 -9.49
N TYR A 175 8.11 4.21 -8.24
CA TYR A 175 8.09 5.41 -7.41
C TYR A 175 8.77 5.19 -6.04
N ALA A 176 9.58 4.13 -5.89
CA ALA A 176 10.22 3.81 -4.63
C ALA A 176 11.10 4.96 -4.11
N ASP A 177 11.84 5.63 -5.00
CA ASP A 177 12.71 6.75 -4.66
C ASP A 177 11.89 8.00 -4.27
N GLU A 178 10.80 8.30 -4.98
CA GLU A 178 9.88 9.37 -4.59
C GLU A 178 9.21 9.09 -3.25
N CYS A 179 8.83 7.84 -2.99
CA CYS A 179 8.27 7.43 -1.70
C CYS A 179 9.27 7.63 -0.56
N ASP A 180 10.53 7.21 -0.77
CA ASP A 180 11.62 7.43 0.19
C ASP A 180 11.84 8.93 0.44
N MET A 181 11.83 9.74 -0.62
CA MET A 181 11.98 11.20 -0.55
C MET A 181 10.89 11.85 0.31
N VAL A 182 9.61 11.57 0.02
CA VAL A 182 8.50 12.21 0.76
C VAL A 182 8.41 11.75 2.19
N LEU A 183 8.70 10.47 2.48
CA LEU A 183 8.78 9.98 3.85
C LEU A 183 9.90 10.68 4.61
N LYS A 184 11.09 10.80 4.01
CA LYS A 184 12.23 11.52 4.62
C LYS A 184 11.89 12.97 4.93
N LEU A 185 11.23 13.66 3.99
CA LEU A 185 10.78 15.03 4.18
C LEU A 185 9.78 15.15 5.34
N ALA A 186 8.76 14.30 5.36
CA ALA A 186 7.74 14.31 6.42
C ALA A 186 8.35 14.05 7.81
N VAL A 187 9.18 13.01 7.93
CA VAL A 187 9.90 12.67 9.16
C VAL A 187 10.74 13.85 9.66
N THR A 188 11.58 14.40 8.78
CA THR A 188 12.44 15.55 9.11
C THR A 188 11.60 16.75 9.57
N THR A 189 10.48 16.99 8.91
CA THR A 189 9.59 18.13 9.20
C THR A 189 8.95 17.99 10.57
N ILE A 190 8.40 16.81 10.89
CA ILE A 190 7.78 16.53 12.19
C ILE A 190 8.81 16.67 13.31
N LEU A 191 9.99 16.06 13.16
CA LEU A 191 11.03 16.10 14.19
C LEU A 191 11.55 17.52 14.44
N LYS A 192 11.70 18.34 13.38
CA LYS A 192 12.07 19.75 13.52
C LYS A 192 10.97 20.57 14.20
N LYS A 193 9.69 20.38 13.81
CA LYS A 193 8.55 21.05 14.46
C LYS A 193 8.46 20.73 15.95
N LYS A 194 8.80 19.49 16.35
CA LYS A 194 8.84 19.07 17.75
C LYS A 194 10.11 19.49 18.50
N GLY A 195 11.11 20.06 17.83
CA GLY A 195 12.39 20.45 18.46
C GLY A 195 13.26 19.26 18.90
N ILE A 196 13.00 18.06 18.37
CA ILE A 196 13.70 16.82 18.73
C ILE A 196 14.83 16.49 17.72
N TRP A 197 14.83 17.13 16.55
CA TRP A 197 15.83 16.89 15.52
C TRP A 197 17.27 17.13 16.02
N SER A 198 18.13 16.13 15.87
CA SER A 198 19.56 16.17 16.21
C SER A 198 20.41 15.56 15.09
N ASP A 199 21.73 15.76 15.16
CA ASP A 199 22.66 15.18 14.19
C ASP A 199 22.70 13.64 14.31
N GLU A 200 22.56 13.10 15.52
CA GLU A 200 22.51 11.66 15.78
C GLU A 200 21.25 11.02 15.16
N LEU A 201 20.08 11.64 15.34
CA LEU A 201 18.86 11.18 14.69
C LEU A 201 18.95 11.30 13.17
N SER A 202 19.55 12.38 12.67
CA SER A 202 19.80 12.55 11.24
C SER A 202 20.66 11.41 10.69
N GLU A 203 21.76 11.07 11.38
CA GLU A 203 22.65 9.96 11.04
C GLU A 203 21.87 8.63 11.01
N TYR A 204 21.14 8.34 12.08
CA TYR A 204 20.31 7.13 12.17
C TYR A 204 19.31 7.03 11.03
N PHE A 205 18.49 8.06 10.78
CA PHE A 205 17.46 8.00 9.75
C PHE A 205 18.08 7.85 8.35
N ASN A 206 19.19 8.53 8.06
CA ASN A 206 19.90 8.36 6.78
C ASN A 206 20.32 6.90 6.56
N GLU A 207 20.87 6.25 7.58
CA GLU A 207 21.23 4.84 7.52
C GLU A 207 20.00 3.92 7.48
N ALA A 208 18.93 4.26 8.20
CA ALA A 208 17.70 3.49 8.25
C ALA A 208 16.98 3.46 6.89
N PHE A 209 16.96 4.57 6.15
CA PHE A 209 16.47 4.60 4.76
C PHE A 209 17.31 3.71 3.86
N ARG A 210 18.64 3.79 3.98
CA ARG A 210 19.57 2.92 3.22
C ARG A 210 19.34 1.44 3.54
N PHE A 211 19.15 1.12 4.82
CA PHE A 211 18.81 -0.22 5.28
C PHE A 211 17.47 -0.72 4.70
N CYS A 212 16.42 0.10 4.72
CA CYS A 212 15.12 -0.24 4.12
C CYS A 212 15.26 -0.50 2.61
N ASN A 213 16.06 0.29 1.90
CA ASN A 213 16.33 0.13 0.47
C ASN A 213 17.05 -1.20 0.17
N TYR A 214 18.08 -1.56 0.94
CA TYR A 214 18.73 -2.87 0.77
C TYR A 214 17.81 -4.04 1.12
N ARG A 215 16.89 -3.86 2.07
CA ARG A 215 16.03 -4.93 2.59
C ARG A 215 14.74 -5.15 1.80
N ARG A 216 14.20 -4.13 1.12
CA ARG A 216 12.95 -4.25 0.36
C ARG A 216 13.06 -5.32 -0.74
N PHE A 217 11.90 -5.86 -1.11
CA PHE A 217 11.81 -6.75 -2.26
C PHE A 217 12.31 -6.02 -3.51
N ASN A 218 13.15 -6.70 -4.29
CA ASN A 218 13.65 -6.22 -5.56
C ASN A 218 13.90 -7.44 -6.45
N SER A 219 13.06 -7.63 -7.47
CA SER A 219 13.15 -8.76 -8.39
C SER A 219 14.37 -8.69 -9.30
N ALA A 220 14.84 -7.48 -9.63
CA ALA A 220 16.04 -7.28 -10.44
C ALA A 220 17.34 -7.53 -9.66
N GLN A 221 17.29 -7.52 -8.32
CA GLN A 221 18.46 -7.74 -7.47
C GLN A 221 18.21 -8.86 -6.45
N MET A 222 18.26 -10.09 -6.93
CA MET A 222 18.13 -11.30 -6.10
C MET A 222 19.43 -11.73 -5.42
N GLU A 223 20.59 -11.29 -5.91
CA GLU A 223 21.87 -11.66 -5.32
C GLU A 223 22.11 -11.04 -3.95
N ALA A 224 22.94 -11.72 -3.16
CA ALA A 224 23.30 -11.22 -1.83
C ALA A 224 24.14 -9.95 -1.95
N VAL A 225 23.85 -8.98 -1.09
CA VAL A 225 24.57 -7.70 -1.04
C VAL A 225 25.07 -7.49 0.37
N GLU A 226 26.27 -6.93 0.53
CA GLU A 226 26.82 -6.54 1.82
C GLU A 226 27.01 -5.02 1.86
N ALA A 227 26.68 -4.41 2.99
CA ALA A 227 26.88 -2.99 3.20
C ALA A 227 27.30 -2.71 4.65
N ASN A 228 28.10 -1.64 4.82
CA ASN A 228 28.51 -1.17 6.13
C ASN A 228 27.45 -0.22 6.70
N PHE A 229 27.27 -0.26 8.01
CA PHE A 229 26.41 0.62 8.79
C PHE A 229 27.11 0.95 10.10
N SER A 230 26.83 2.14 10.63
CA SER A 230 27.25 2.57 11.96
C SER A 230 26.21 2.26 13.04
N PHE A 231 25.06 1.70 12.64
CA PHE A 231 24.06 1.14 13.55
C PHE A 231 23.81 -0.34 13.25
N ASP A 232 23.69 -1.14 14.32
CA ASP A 232 23.40 -2.57 14.26
C ASP A 232 21.91 -2.84 14.00
N PHE A 233 21.51 -2.68 12.73
CA PHE A 233 20.14 -2.97 12.30
C PHE A 233 19.77 -4.46 12.41
N VAL A 234 20.74 -5.38 12.54
CA VAL A 234 20.46 -6.80 12.81
C VAL A 234 19.97 -6.96 14.26
N LYS A 235 20.69 -6.36 15.22
CA LYS A 235 20.24 -6.27 16.62
C LYS A 235 18.94 -5.48 16.73
N GLY A 236 18.82 -4.36 16.00
CA GLY A 236 17.58 -3.57 15.95
C GLY A 236 16.38 -4.39 15.51
N ASP A 237 16.51 -5.18 14.44
CA ASP A 237 15.41 -6.00 13.93
C ASP A 237 15.00 -7.13 14.89
N SER A 238 15.96 -7.75 15.58
CA SER A 238 15.70 -8.86 16.50
C SER A 238 14.86 -8.44 17.72
N VAL A 239 14.95 -7.16 18.12
CA VAL A 239 14.11 -6.53 19.16
C VAL A 239 13.00 -5.67 18.57
N GLY A 240 12.69 -5.83 17.28
CA GLY A 240 11.59 -5.13 16.61
C GLY A 240 11.75 -3.61 16.49
N PHE A 241 12.97 -3.10 16.63
CA PHE A 241 13.34 -1.68 16.70
C PHE A 241 12.77 -0.93 17.92
N GLU A 242 12.42 -1.66 18.98
CA GLU A 242 12.00 -1.09 20.27
C GLU A 242 13.22 -0.80 21.17
N ILE A 243 14.27 -0.22 20.58
CA ILE A 243 15.55 0.07 21.23
C ILE A 243 16.00 1.48 20.87
N ASP A 244 16.76 2.14 21.75
CA ASP A 244 17.35 3.42 21.43
C ASP A 244 18.41 3.25 20.31
N PRO A 245 18.43 4.11 19.27
CA PRO A 245 19.49 4.09 18.27
C PRO A 245 20.91 4.07 18.84
N GLU A 246 21.17 4.76 19.95
CA GLU A 246 22.51 4.79 20.56
C GLU A 246 22.91 3.43 21.15
N GLU A 247 21.96 2.64 21.65
CA GLU A 247 22.24 1.29 22.19
C GLU A 247 22.59 0.25 21.11
N ILE A 248 22.41 0.61 19.84
CA ILE A 248 22.81 -0.19 18.68
C ILE A 248 23.89 0.51 17.85
N ARG A 249 24.45 1.63 18.31
CA ARG A 249 25.53 2.34 17.62
C ARG A 249 26.81 1.51 17.66
N ARG A 250 27.16 0.94 16.51
CA ARG A 250 28.30 0.05 16.32
C ARG A 250 28.54 -0.14 14.84
N ASP A 251 29.78 0.06 14.40
CA ASP A 251 30.17 -0.28 13.04
C ASP A 251 30.00 -1.78 12.79
N VAL A 252 29.19 -2.09 11.79
CA VAL A 252 28.83 -3.46 11.43
C VAL A 252 28.71 -3.58 9.91
N LYS A 253 29.11 -4.75 9.40
CA LYS A 253 28.85 -5.14 8.02
C LYS A 253 27.67 -6.11 7.99
N ILE A 254 26.61 -5.71 7.30
CA ILE A 254 25.35 -6.47 7.21
C ILE A 254 25.24 -7.09 5.83
N ARG A 255 24.89 -8.37 5.78
CA ARG A 255 24.55 -9.12 4.56
C ARG A 255 23.03 -9.16 4.38
N PHE A 256 22.56 -8.80 3.18
CA PHE A 256 21.18 -8.87 2.74
C PHE A 256 21.05 -9.94 1.68
N TYR A 257 20.13 -10.89 1.85
CA TYR A 257 20.01 -12.03 0.95
C TYR A 257 18.61 -12.61 0.97
N TYR A 258 18.24 -13.36 -0.06
CA TYR A 258 17.10 -14.26 0.01
C TYR A 258 17.59 -15.69 0.23
N GLY A 259 16.87 -16.43 1.06
CA GLY A 259 17.00 -17.88 1.19
C GLY A 259 16.25 -18.64 0.10
N GLU A 260 15.69 -19.80 0.47
CA GLU A 260 14.90 -20.65 -0.43
C GLU A 260 13.60 -20.01 -0.93
N GLU A 261 13.15 -18.93 -0.29
CA GLU A 261 11.97 -18.17 -0.70
C GLU A 261 12.05 -17.64 -2.15
N LYS A 262 13.25 -17.48 -2.74
CA LYS A 262 13.43 -17.13 -4.16
C LYS A 262 12.62 -18.04 -5.09
N ASN A 263 12.61 -19.34 -4.79
CA ASN A 263 11.90 -20.34 -5.60
C ASN A 263 10.37 -20.14 -5.55
N THR A 264 9.87 -19.66 -4.41
CA THR A 264 8.45 -19.34 -4.25
C THR A 264 8.10 -18.08 -5.03
N PHE A 265 8.97 -17.07 -5.01
CA PHE A 265 8.77 -15.84 -5.79
C PHE A 265 8.70 -16.15 -7.28
N GLN A 266 9.65 -16.92 -7.80
CA GLN A 266 9.69 -17.31 -9.21
C GLN A 266 8.41 -18.04 -9.64
N LYS A 267 7.96 -19.05 -8.88
CA LYS A 267 6.70 -19.77 -9.17
C LYS A 267 5.49 -18.84 -9.22
N HIS A 268 5.37 -17.91 -8.28
CA HIS A 268 4.25 -16.98 -8.27
C HIS A 268 4.31 -15.95 -9.41
N LEU A 269 5.52 -15.50 -9.78
CA LEU A 269 5.71 -14.65 -10.96
C LEU A 269 5.36 -15.42 -12.24
N GLU A 270 5.70 -16.70 -12.35
CA GLU A 270 5.29 -17.56 -13.47
C GLU A 270 3.78 -17.77 -13.53
N TRP A 271 3.11 -17.95 -12.38
CA TRP A 271 1.66 -18.19 -12.33
C TRP A 271 0.81 -16.95 -12.56
N HIS A 272 1.24 -15.80 -12.04
CA HIS A 272 0.46 -14.57 -12.11
C HIS A 272 0.90 -13.64 -13.24
N GLY A 273 2.11 -13.84 -13.78
CA GLY A 273 2.80 -12.89 -14.64
C GLY A 273 3.44 -11.75 -13.85
N ASP A 274 4.29 -10.99 -14.53
CA ASP A 274 5.05 -9.87 -13.98
C ASP A 274 5.17 -8.69 -14.97
N SER A 275 4.36 -8.71 -16.03
CA SER A 275 4.43 -7.76 -17.14
C SER A 275 3.50 -6.55 -16.96
N THR A 276 2.52 -6.63 -16.06
CA THR A 276 1.57 -5.54 -15.79
C THR A 276 1.42 -5.25 -14.29
N TYR A 277 0.98 -4.04 -13.94
CA TYR A 277 0.71 -3.68 -12.54
C TYR A 277 -0.40 -4.51 -11.91
N ALA A 278 -1.36 -5.01 -12.69
CA ALA A 278 -2.41 -5.89 -12.20
C ALA A 278 -1.85 -7.25 -11.76
N GLN A 279 -0.94 -7.81 -12.55
CA GLN A 279 -0.25 -9.06 -12.23
C GLN A 279 0.63 -8.88 -10.99
N TRP A 280 1.40 -7.79 -10.94
CA TRP A 280 2.17 -7.41 -9.75
C TRP A 280 1.29 -7.19 -8.52
N GLY A 281 0.16 -6.49 -8.66
CA GLY A 281 -0.79 -6.27 -7.57
C GLY A 281 -1.30 -7.58 -6.98
N LYS A 282 -1.64 -8.56 -7.84
CA LYS A 282 -2.02 -9.92 -7.43
C LYS A 282 -0.86 -10.66 -6.77
N PHE A 283 0.35 -10.59 -7.32
CA PHE A 283 1.56 -11.17 -6.73
C PHE A 283 1.80 -10.65 -5.31
N ILE A 284 1.79 -9.33 -5.14
CA ILE A 284 1.96 -8.65 -3.85
C ILE A 284 0.87 -9.05 -2.84
N GLN A 285 -0.36 -9.21 -3.29
CA GLN A 285 -1.49 -9.60 -2.44
C GLN A 285 -1.39 -11.06 -1.98
N LYS A 286 -1.01 -11.98 -2.87
CA LYS A 286 -0.95 -13.42 -2.59
C LYS A 286 0.29 -13.79 -1.78
N MET A 287 1.36 -13.02 -1.91
CA MET A 287 2.57 -13.20 -1.14
C MET A 287 2.47 -12.53 0.22
N ASN A 288 3.08 -13.14 1.24
CA ASN A 288 3.31 -12.43 2.49
C ASN A 288 4.40 -11.38 2.26
N TRP A 289 4.02 -10.10 2.19
CA TRP A 289 4.95 -8.98 1.94
C TRP A 289 6.17 -8.99 2.86
N ILE A 290 6.01 -9.44 4.11
CA ILE A 290 7.13 -9.52 5.05
C ILE A 290 8.16 -10.57 4.61
N ARG A 291 7.68 -11.70 4.07
CA ARG A 291 8.53 -12.77 3.56
C ARG A 291 9.22 -12.41 2.25
N MET A 292 8.74 -11.39 1.54
CA MET A 292 9.34 -10.91 0.30
C MET A 292 10.56 -10.02 0.53
N ARG A 293 10.85 -9.62 1.77
CA ARG A 293 12.05 -8.83 2.05
C ARG A 293 13.28 -9.71 2.04
N LYS A 294 14.44 -9.11 1.77
CA LYS A 294 15.71 -9.79 2.03
C LYS A 294 15.85 -10.08 3.52
N ARG A 295 16.31 -11.29 3.85
CA ARG A 295 16.86 -11.64 5.15
C ARG A 295 18.11 -10.82 5.41
N ILE A 296 18.43 -10.64 6.68
CA ILE A 296 19.61 -9.91 7.14
C ILE A 296 20.43 -10.81 8.06
N GLY A 297 21.75 -10.64 8.04
CA GLY A 297 22.66 -11.32 8.95
C GLY A 297 24.02 -10.64 8.99
N TYR A 298 24.82 -10.95 10.01
CA TYR A 298 26.19 -10.49 10.08
C TYR A 298 27.04 -11.18 9.01
N VAL A 299 27.97 -10.45 8.40
CA VAL A 299 28.95 -11.06 7.48
C VAL A 299 29.81 -12.06 8.26
N GLY A 300 29.92 -13.29 7.75
CA GLY A 300 30.68 -14.37 8.38
C GLY A 300 29.88 -15.27 9.33
N ALA A 301 28.62 -14.94 9.66
CA ALA A 301 27.72 -15.89 10.32
C ALA A 301 27.33 -17.00 9.34
N ARG A 302 27.59 -18.27 9.70
CA ARG A 302 27.02 -19.42 8.96
C ARG A 302 25.52 -19.48 9.23
N ASN A 303 24.73 -19.64 8.16
CA ASN A 303 23.29 -19.86 8.22
C ASN A 303 22.95 -21.07 9.09
#